data_AF-F3CEX6-F1
#
_entry.id   AF-F3CEX6-F1
#
_cell.length_a   1.000
_cell.length_b   1.000
_cell.length_c   1.000
_cell.angle_alpha   90.00
_cell.angle_beta   90.00
_cell.angle_gamma   90.00
#
_symmetry.space_group_name_H-M   'P 1'
#
loop_
_entity.id
_entity.type
_entity.pdbx_description
1 polymer ?
#
loop_
_entity_poly.entity_id
_entity_poly.type
_entity_poly.pdbx_seq_one_letter_code
_entity_poly.pdbx_strand_id
1 'polypeptide(L)'
;LFRHILRVILGLLLVVAMVDFAMQKYFHAKKLRMSHEDIKKEYKQSEGDPHVKGHRRQLSHEILNQEPSAAPNPVEEADMLLVNPTHYAVALYYRPGETPLPLIHCKGEDEEALALIARAKKAGIQGAGLFIGDGAHN
;
A
#
# COMPACT_ATOMS: atom_id res chain seq x y z
N LEU A 1 -51.19 -30.64 39.64
CA LEU A 1 -50.05 -29.98 40.32
C LEU A 1 -48.81 -29.90 39.41
N PHE A 2 -48.23 -31.05 39.01
CA PHE A 2 -47.02 -31.12 38.18
C PHE A 2 -47.05 -30.28 36.89
N ARG A 3 -48.12 -30.38 36.10
CA ARG A 3 -48.29 -29.60 34.86
C ARG A 3 -48.41 -28.08 35.06
N HIS A 4 -48.78 -27.63 36.26
CA HIS A 4 -48.79 -26.20 36.59
C HIS A 4 -47.38 -25.72 36.94
N ILE A 5 -46.67 -26.47 37.79
CA ILE A 5 -45.29 -26.18 38.16
C ILE A 5 -44.40 -26.13 36.93
N LEU A 6 -44.54 -27.09 36.00
CA LEU A 6 -43.77 -27.12 34.75
C LEU A 6 -44.00 -25.86 33.88
N ARG A 7 -45.25 -25.40 33.75
CA ARG A 7 -45.58 -24.20 32.97
C ARG A 7 -45.03 -22.91 33.59
N VAL A 8 -45.04 -22.82 34.92
CA VAL A 8 -44.48 -21.67 35.65
C VAL A 8 -42.97 -21.59 35.49
N ILE A 9 -42.26 -22.73 35.65
CA ILE A 9 -40.81 -22.80 35.48
C ILE A 9 -40.41 -22.48 34.02
N LEU A 10 -41.14 -23.05 33.06
CA LEU A 10 -40.90 -22.77 31.64
C LEU A 10 -41.10 -21.29 31.32
N GLY A 11 -42.16 -20.68 31.84
CA GLY A 11 -42.42 -19.25 31.67
C GLY A 11 -41.32 -18.38 32.28
N LEU A 12 -40.86 -18.71 33.48
CA LEU A 12 -39.77 -17.99 34.15
C LEU A 12 -38.47 -18.07 33.34
N LEU A 13 -38.10 -19.26 32.86
CA LEU A 13 -36.91 -19.44 32.01
C LEU A 13 -37.01 -18.65 30.70
N LEU A 14 -38.20 -18.58 30.10
CA LEU A 14 -38.44 -17.83 28.87
C LEU A 14 -38.24 -16.32 29.09
N VAL A 15 -38.73 -15.80 30.21
CA VAL A 15 -38.54 -14.39 30.58
C VAL A 15 -37.07 -14.08 30.82
N VAL A 16 -36.36 -14.92 31.59
CA VAL A 16 -34.92 -14.75 31.84
C VAL A 16 -34.12 -14.80 30.52
N ALA A 17 -34.42 -15.76 29.64
CA ALA A 17 -33.77 -15.87 28.34
C ALA A 17 -34.03 -14.66 27.44
N MET A 18 -35.25 -14.11 27.44
CA MET A 18 -35.56 -12.89 26.68
C MET A 18 -34.76 -11.68 27.19
N VAL A 19 -34.65 -11.53 28.51
CA VAL A 19 -33.90 -10.43 29.13
C VAL A 19 -32.41 -10.54 28.80
N ASP A 20 -31.85 -11.74 28.91
CA ASP A 20 -30.44 -12.01 28.60
C ASP A 20 -30.12 -11.71 27.13
N PHE A 21 -30.95 -12.20 26.21
CA PHE A 21 -30.82 -11.94 24.77
C PHE A 21 -30.92 -10.45 24.42
N ALA A 22 -31.87 -9.73 25.05
CA ALA A 22 -32.03 -8.29 24.83
C ALA A 22 -30.80 -7.50 25.28
N MET A 23 -30.25 -7.83 26.46
CA MET A 23 -29.02 -7.21 26.95
C MET A 23 -27.83 -7.52 26.03
N GLN A 24 -27.64 -8.78 25.64
CA GLN A 24 -26.54 -9.18 24.77
C GLN A 24 -26.59 -8.45 23.43
N LYS A 25 -27.78 -8.34 22.82
CA LYS A 25 -27.99 -7.59 21.57
C LYS A 25 -27.68 -6.10 21.72
N TYR A 26 -28.11 -5.48 22.81
CA TYR A 26 -27.82 -4.07 23.10
C TYR A 26 -26.31 -3.82 23.27
N PHE A 27 -25.64 -4.63 24.10
CA PHE A 27 -24.20 -4.50 24.33
C PHE A 27 -23.37 -4.83 23.08
N HIS A 28 -23.79 -5.81 22.28
CA HIS A 28 -23.12 -6.14 21.03
C HIS A 28 -23.22 -5.01 20.02
N ALA A 29 -24.42 -4.43 19.86
CA ALA A 29 -24.63 -3.25 19.01
C ALA A 29 -23.87 -2.01 19.51
N LYS A 30 -23.71 -1.87 20.83
CA LYS A 30 -22.91 -0.80 21.44
C LYS A 30 -21.41 -1.00 21.24
N LYS A 31 -20.92 -2.25 21.29
CA LYS A 31 -19.51 -2.59 21.08
C LYS A 31 -19.07 -2.50 19.61
N LEU A 32 -19.98 -2.76 18.68
CA LEU A 32 -19.74 -2.63 17.23
C LEU A 32 -19.77 -1.17 16.74
N ARG A 33 -20.30 -0.26 17.54
CA ARG A 33 -20.14 1.18 17.29
C ARG A 33 -18.78 1.59 17.81
N MET A 34 -17.91 2.09 16.93
CA MET A 34 -16.71 2.80 17.39
C MET A 34 -17.11 3.86 18.41
N SER A 35 -16.47 3.87 19.57
CA SER A 35 -16.71 4.91 20.56
C SER A 35 -16.34 6.26 19.96
N HIS A 36 -17.02 7.33 20.38
CA HIS A 36 -16.60 8.69 20.04
C HIS A 36 -15.14 8.95 20.44
N GLU A 37 -14.65 8.25 21.47
CA GLU A 37 -13.25 8.25 21.88
C GLU A 37 -12.34 7.48 20.92
N ASP A 38 -12.82 6.39 20.33
CA ASP A 38 -12.07 5.59 19.34
C ASP A 38 -11.91 6.40 18.04
N ILE A 39 -12.98 7.03 17.55
CA ILE A 39 -12.92 7.92 16.37
C ILE A 39 -11.95 9.08 16.61
N LYS A 40 -11.97 9.67 17.81
CA LYS A 40 -11.08 10.79 18.17
C LYS A 40 -9.61 10.35 18.30
N LYS A 41 -9.36 9.13 18.78
CA LYS A 41 -8.01 8.52 18.80
C LYS A 41 -7.53 8.17 17.41
N GLU A 42 -8.39 7.61 16.57
CA GLU A 42 -8.09 7.24 15.18
C GLU A 42 -7.80 8.48 14.34
N TYR A 43 -8.54 9.57 14.55
CA TYR A 43 -8.29 10.87 13.92
C TYR A 43 -6.93 11.46 14.36
N LYS A 44 -6.59 11.39 15.66
CA LYS A 44 -5.29 11.83 16.18
C LYS A 44 -4.12 10.95 15.72
N GLN A 45 -4.33 9.64 15.55
CA GLN A 45 -3.29 8.70 15.09
C GLN A 45 -3.11 8.73 13.57
N SER A 46 -4.17 8.98 12.79
CA SER A 46 -4.11 9.04 11.32
C SER A 46 -3.49 10.33 10.79
N GLU A 47 -3.61 11.45 11.51
CA GLU A 47 -2.99 12.70 11.06
C GLU A 47 -1.46 12.68 11.22
N GLY A 48 -0.92 11.88 12.15
CA GLY A 48 0.51 11.90 12.48
C GLY A 48 0.97 13.30 12.92
N ASP A 49 2.25 13.47 13.25
CA ASP A 49 2.77 14.82 13.45
C ASP A 49 2.73 15.55 12.09
N PRO A 50 1.99 16.68 11.95
CA PRO A 50 1.91 17.42 10.71
C PRO A 50 3.29 17.86 10.20
N HIS A 51 4.26 18.02 11.10
CA HIS A 51 5.64 18.31 10.73
C HIS A 51 6.30 17.11 10.03
N VAL A 52 6.04 15.88 10.47
CA VAL A 52 6.55 14.65 9.83
C VAL A 52 5.89 14.41 8.48
N LYS A 53 4.59 14.69 8.33
CA LYS A 53 3.90 14.61 7.03
C LYS A 53 4.43 15.64 6.03
N GLY A 54 4.64 16.89 6.49
CA GLY A 54 5.23 17.95 5.69
C GLY A 54 6.67 17.62 5.28
N HIS A 55 7.48 17.14 6.23
CA HIS A 55 8.86 16.76 5.99
C HIS A 55 8.98 15.59 5.00
N ARG A 56 8.14 14.56 5.12
CA ARG A 56 8.08 13.45 4.14
C ARG A 56 7.72 13.95 2.74
N ARG A 57 6.75 14.86 2.63
CA ARG A 57 6.34 15.45 1.36
C ARG A 57 7.43 16.34 0.75
N GLN A 58 8.11 17.14 1.58
CA GLN A 58 9.25 17.96 1.17
C GLN A 58 10.40 17.08 0.69
N LEU A 59 10.76 16.05 1.45
CA LEU A 59 11.80 15.09 1.07
C LEU A 59 11.47 14.38 -0.25
N SER A 60 10.21 13.98 -0.46
CA SER A 60 9.80 13.37 -1.74
C SER A 60 9.88 14.35 -2.91
N HIS A 61 9.53 15.62 -2.70
CA HIS A 61 9.68 16.65 -3.74
C HIS A 61 11.15 16.96 -4.02
N GLU A 62 11.99 16.97 -2.99
CA GLU A 62 13.43 17.18 -3.14
C GLU A 62 14.09 16.03 -3.89
N ILE A 63 13.70 14.77 -3.63
CA ILE A 63 14.16 13.61 -4.40
C ILE A 63 13.64 13.63 -5.86
N LEU A 64 12.41 14.12 -6.08
CA LEU A 64 11.87 14.29 -7.44
C LEU A 64 12.64 15.35 -8.23
N ASN A 65 12.88 16.50 -7.59
CA ASN A 65 13.53 17.69 -8.14
C ASN A 65 15.05 17.63 -8.06
N GLN A 66 15.60 16.61 -7.40
CA GLN A 66 17.03 16.32 -7.47
C GLN A 66 17.31 15.98 -8.92
N GLU A 67 17.96 16.94 -9.59
CA GLU A 67 18.62 16.72 -10.87
C GLU A 67 19.40 15.40 -10.75
N PRO A 68 19.15 14.42 -11.64
CA PRO A 68 19.95 13.21 -11.70
C PRO A 68 21.41 13.68 -11.73
N SER A 69 22.17 13.32 -10.70
CA SER A 69 23.56 13.76 -10.56
C SER A 69 24.24 13.57 -11.92
N ALA A 70 24.71 14.69 -12.45
CA ALA A 70 25.07 14.86 -13.84
C ALA A 70 25.86 13.68 -14.39
N ALA A 71 25.18 12.83 -15.16
CA ALA A 71 25.75 12.23 -16.35
C ALA A 71 24.60 11.79 -17.27
N PRO A 72 24.66 12.12 -18.56
CA PRO A 72 23.87 11.43 -19.58
C PRO A 72 24.45 10.02 -19.75
N ASN A 73 24.48 9.22 -18.69
CA ASN A 73 24.98 7.87 -18.81
C ASN A 73 23.96 7.05 -19.60
N PRO A 74 24.42 6.30 -20.61
CA PRO A 74 23.54 5.53 -21.45
C PRO A 74 22.87 4.45 -20.61
N VAL A 75 21.58 4.21 -20.87
CA VAL A 75 20.81 3.08 -20.31
C VAL A 75 21.61 1.78 -20.32
N GLU A 76 22.53 1.63 -21.28
CA GLU A 76 23.47 0.53 -21.49
C GLU A 76 24.28 0.09 -20.27
N GLU A 77 24.53 0.96 -19.29
CA GLU A 77 25.26 0.59 -18.07
C GLU A 77 24.36 0.09 -16.92
N ALA A 78 23.04 0.18 -17.08
CA ALA A 78 22.10 -0.24 -16.06
C ALA A 78 21.97 -1.77 -15.99
N ASP A 79 21.75 -2.28 -14.78
CA ASP A 79 21.59 -3.71 -14.54
C ASP A 79 20.15 -4.17 -14.72
N MET A 80 19.20 -3.28 -14.46
CA MET A 80 17.79 -3.54 -14.64
C MET A 80 17.01 -2.27 -14.97
N LEU A 81 15.90 -2.44 -15.67
CA LEU A 81 14.94 -1.38 -15.94
C LEU A 81 13.62 -1.64 -15.21
N LEU A 82 13.13 -0.69 -14.43
CA LEU A 82 11.79 -0.73 -13.85
C LEU A 82 10.86 0.12 -14.70
N VAL A 83 9.76 -0.47 -15.17
CA VAL A 83 8.83 0.21 -16.09
C VAL A 83 7.41 0.17 -15.55
N ASN A 84 6.71 1.30 -15.65
CA ASN A 84 5.26 1.38 -15.62
C ASN A 84 4.83 1.71 -17.05
N PRO A 85 4.10 0.81 -17.75
CA PRO A 85 3.82 0.95 -19.18
C PRO A 85 3.41 2.38 -19.55
N THR A 86 4.04 2.90 -20.61
CA THR A 86 3.86 4.24 -21.19
C THR A 86 4.11 5.46 -20.32
N HIS A 87 4.33 5.32 -19.00
CA HIS A 87 4.37 6.48 -18.09
C HIS A 87 5.71 6.68 -17.39
N TYR A 88 6.38 5.61 -16.98
CA TYR A 88 7.63 5.71 -16.23
C TYR A 88 8.61 4.62 -16.62
N ALA A 89 9.88 5.00 -16.76
CA ALA A 89 11.01 4.07 -16.86
C ALA A 89 12.15 4.53 -15.95
N VAL A 90 12.66 3.62 -15.12
CA VAL A 90 13.73 3.89 -14.15
C VAL A 90 14.80 2.82 -14.28
N ALA A 91 16.00 3.20 -14.69
CA ALA A 91 17.15 2.30 -14.80
C ALA A 91 17.90 2.27 -13.47
N LEU A 92 18.18 1.06 -12.98
CA LEU A 92 18.87 0.84 -11.71
C LEU A 92 20.26 0.23 -11.96
N TYR A 93 21.22 0.66 -11.16
CA TYR A 93 22.60 0.18 -11.16
C TYR A 93 22.99 -0.34 -9.77
N TYR A 94 23.63 -1.49 -9.73
CA TYR A 94 24.12 -2.11 -8.52
C TYR A 94 25.40 -2.92 -8.78
N ARG A 95 26.46 -2.58 -8.05
CA ARG A 95 27.70 -3.36 -7.99
C ARG A 95 27.97 -3.78 -6.54
N PRO A 96 28.03 -5.08 -6.24
CA PRO A 96 28.41 -5.56 -4.91
C PRO A 96 29.78 -5.01 -4.50
N GLY A 97 29.85 -4.35 -3.34
CA GLY A 97 31.09 -3.78 -2.79
C GLY A 97 31.35 -2.31 -3.16
N GLU A 98 30.70 -1.77 -4.20
CA GLU A 98 30.79 -0.34 -4.55
C GLU A 98 29.53 0.40 -4.12
N THR A 99 28.35 -0.13 -4.47
CA THR A 99 27.07 0.50 -4.15
C THR A 99 26.48 -0.18 -2.91
N PRO A 100 26.29 0.54 -1.79
CA PRO A 100 25.68 -0.05 -0.59
C PRO A 100 24.21 -0.44 -0.82
N LEU A 101 23.54 0.19 -1.78
CA LEU A 101 22.16 -0.05 -2.21
C LEU A 101 22.05 0.20 -3.72
N PRO A 102 21.06 -0.37 -4.43
CA PRO A 102 20.80 -0.03 -5.82
C PRO A 102 20.58 1.47 -6.00
N LEU A 103 21.28 2.06 -6.97
CA LEU A 103 21.18 3.48 -7.29
C LEU A 103 20.36 3.68 -8.56
N ILE A 104 19.66 4.82 -8.62
CA ILE A 104 18.98 5.24 -9.84
C ILE A 104 20.03 5.79 -10.80
N HIS A 105 20.18 5.12 -11.94
CA HIS A 105 21.12 5.50 -12.98
C HIS A 105 20.51 6.52 -13.94
N CYS A 106 19.29 6.27 -14.43
CA CYS A 106 18.49 7.25 -15.16
C CYS A 106 16.99 7.01 -14.94
N LYS A 107 16.19 8.05 -15.16
CA LYS A 107 14.73 8.00 -15.09
C LYS A 107 14.15 8.80 -16.26
N GLY A 108 12.97 8.43 -16.73
CA GLY A 108 12.23 9.17 -17.74
C GLY A 108 10.73 8.95 -17.58
N GLU A 109 9.97 9.95 -18.03
CA GLU A 109 8.52 9.98 -17.97
C GLU A 109 7.96 10.04 -19.40
N ASP A 110 6.76 9.50 -19.61
CA ASP A 110 6.02 9.52 -20.89
C ASP A 110 6.88 9.23 -22.14
N GLU A 111 7.19 10.23 -22.97
CA GLU A 111 8.00 10.06 -24.18
C GLU A 111 9.43 9.61 -23.88
N GLU A 112 10.05 10.12 -22.82
CA GLU A 112 11.38 9.70 -22.39
C GLU A 112 11.35 8.26 -21.88
N ALA A 113 10.28 7.85 -21.21
CA ALA A 113 10.11 6.48 -20.76
C ALA A 113 10.10 5.50 -21.94
N LEU A 114 9.37 5.83 -23.02
CA LEU A 114 9.35 5.04 -24.25
C LEU A 114 10.73 4.96 -24.91
N ALA A 115 11.46 6.07 -24.95
CA ALA A 115 12.82 6.11 -25.48
C ALA A 115 13.79 5.25 -24.64
N LEU A 116 13.69 5.29 -23.31
CA LEU A 116 14.51 4.48 -22.40
C LEU A 116 14.23 2.98 -22.56
N ILE A 117 12.96 2.59 -22.69
CA ILE A 117 12.56 1.20 -22.95
C ILE A 117 13.17 0.70 -24.27
N ALA A 118 13.08 1.50 -25.33
CA ALA A 118 13.66 1.15 -26.63
C ALA A 118 15.19 1.01 -26.58
N ARG A 119 15.88 1.86 -25.81
CA ARG A 119 17.34 1.78 -25.62
C ARG A 119 17.74 0.57 -24.77
N ALA A 120 17.02 0.29 -23.67
CA ALA A 120 17.26 -0.89 -22.84
C ALA A 120 17.10 -2.20 -23.64
N LYS A 121 16.07 -2.28 -24.50
CA LYS A 121 15.84 -3.44 -25.38
C LYS A 121 17.00 -3.66 -26.37
N LYS A 122 17.60 -2.58 -26.88
CA LYS A 122 18.81 -2.66 -27.73
C LYS A 122 20.06 -3.09 -26.97
N ALA A 123 20.19 -2.67 -25.71
CA ALA A 123 21.31 -3.00 -24.85
C ALA A 123 21.22 -4.39 -24.20
N GLY A 124 20.10 -5.10 -24.35
CA GLY A 124 19.87 -6.41 -23.74
C GLY A 124 19.60 -6.38 -22.23
N ILE A 125 19.20 -5.23 -21.69
CA ILE A 125 18.94 -5.05 -20.26
C ILE A 125 17.53 -5.54 -19.95
N GLN A 126 17.42 -6.45 -19.00
CA GLN A 126 16.15 -7.05 -18.61
C GLN A 126 15.39 -6.13 -17.64
N GLY A 127 14.10 -5.92 -17.91
CA GLY A 127 13.23 -5.18 -17.02
C GLY A 127 12.80 -6.02 -15.81
N ALA A 128 13.01 -5.51 -14.59
CA ALA A 128 12.60 -6.18 -13.33
C ALA A 128 11.10 -6.04 -13.02
N GLY A 129 10.38 -5.25 -13.81
CA GLY A 129 8.93 -5.21 -13.83
C GLY A 129 8.43 -5.53 -15.22
N LEU A 130 8.01 -6.76 -15.43
CA LEU A 130 6.88 -7.02 -16.33
C LEU A 130 7.06 -6.56 -17.79
N PHE A 131 7.81 -7.34 -18.58
CA PHE A 131 7.44 -7.53 -19.99
C PHE A 131 6.10 -8.32 -20.07
N ILE A 132 4.99 -7.82 -19.50
CA ILE A 132 3.65 -8.33 -19.88
C ILE A 132 3.24 -7.51 -21.09
N GLY A 133 3.48 -8.09 -22.26
CA GLY A 133 2.99 -7.55 -23.53
C GLY A 133 3.53 -8.30 -24.74
N ASP A 134 4.83 -8.59 -24.78
CA ASP A 134 5.47 -9.21 -25.95
C ASP A 134 6.03 -10.59 -25.60
N GLY A 135 5.21 -11.63 -25.80
CA GLY A 135 5.68 -13.02 -25.68
C GLY A 135 4.62 -14.10 -25.47
N ALA A 136 3.34 -13.73 -25.29
CA ALA A 136 2.25 -14.70 -25.22
C ALA A 136 1.07 -14.24 -26.07
N HIS A 137 0.99 -14.84 -27.26
CA HIS A 137 -0.06 -14.76 -28.31
C HIS A 137 0.29 -13.93 -29.55
N ASN A 138 0.79 -14.69 -30.53
CA ASN A 138 0.86 -14.48 -31.99
C ASN A 138 1.96 -13.57 -32.52
#